data_AF-A0A3M1KVI3-F1
#
_entry.id   AF-A0A3M1KVI3-F1
#
_cell.length_a   1.000
_cell.length_b   1.000
_cell.length_c   1.000
_cell.angle_alpha   90.00
_cell.angle_beta   90.00
_cell.angle_gamma   90.00
#
_symmetry.space_group_name_H-M   'P 1'
#
loop_
_entity.id
_entity.type
_entity.pdbx_description
1 polymer ?
#
loop_
_entity_poly.entity_id
_entity_poly.type
_entity_poly.pdbx_seq_one_letter_code
_entity_poly.pdbx_strand_id
1 'polypeptide(L)'
;MNINKIIQTIFSPAIFLLILFLASLLRFLWLDSIPSGFEHDEAANGYAAYSLALTQRDEYGTFLPLYLKSVGDYRSSFYALTIIPFIKMAGLNELSVRLPAAIAGILTVVIVYYLVQEIFNNKNLACLTAFLLAISPWHIIISRLGFDAIYFPWIF
;
A
#
# COMPACT_ATOMS: atom_id res chain seq x y z
N MET A 1 17.81 -27.10 -25.33
CA MET A 1 17.65 -26.62 -23.94
C MET A 1 16.56 -27.46 -23.28
N ASN A 2 16.86 -28.14 -22.17
CA ASN A 2 15.94 -29.12 -21.55
C ASN A 2 14.74 -28.39 -20.91
N ILE A 3 13.50 -28.85 -21.15
CA ILE A 3 12.26 -28.21 -20.69
C ILE A 3 12.28 -27.96 -19.17
N ASN A 4 12.80 -28.92 -18.41
CA ASN A 4 12.95 -28.81 -16.96
C ASN A 4 13.87 -27.65 -16.52
N LYS A 5 14.86 -27.31 -17.35
CA LYS A 5 15.79 -26.20 -17.09
C LYS A 5 15.14 -24.84 -17.38
N ILE A 6 14.26 -24.78 -18.38
CA ILE A 6 13.45 -23.60 -18.69
C ILE A 6 12.48 -23.34 -17.54
N ILE A 7 11.75 -24.38 -17.11
CA ILE A 7 10.87 -24.36 -15.93
C ILE A 7 11.66 -23.86 -14.72
N GLN A 8 12.77 -24.48 -14.34
CA GLN A 8 13.57 -24.02 -13.19
C GLN A 8 14.06 -22.57 -13.29
N THR A 9 14.38 -22.09 -14.50
CA THR A 9 14.80 -20.69 -14.73
C THR A 9 13.62 -19.72 -14.54
N ILE A 10 12.41 -20.12 -14.96
CA ILE A 10 11.15 -19.37 -14.79
C ILE A 10 10.74 -19.25 -13.30
N PHE A 11 11.27 -20.09 -12.42
CA PHE A 11 10.84 -20.14 -11.01
C PHE A 11 11.99 -19.87 -10.03
N SER A 12 12.98 -19.10 -10.49
CA SER A 12 14.09 -18.63 -9.70
C SER A 12 13.69 -17.44 -8.81
N PRO A 13 14.42 -17.21 -7.70
CA PRO A 13 14.27 -15.99 -6.89
C PRO A 13 14.34 -14.70 -7.74
N ALA A 14 15.05 -14.73 -8.86
CA ALA A 14 15.15 -13.61 -9.79
C ALA A 14 13.80 -13.19 -10.37
N ILE A 15 12.87 -14.13 -10.61
CA ILE A 15 11.55 -13.79 -11.18
C ILE A 15 10.62 -13.21 -10.14
N PHE A 16 10.67 -13.71 -8.91
CA PHE A 16 9.96 -13.05 -7.83
C PHE A 16 10.48 -11.62 -7.62
N LEU A 17 11.80 -11.40 -7.67
CA LEU A 17 12.38 -10.06 -7.62
C LEU A 17 11.94 -9.17 -8.79
N LEU A 18 11.80 -9.73 -10.01
CA LEU A 18 11.27 -9.00 -11.16
C LEU A 18 9.80 -8.61 -10.96
N ILE A 19 8.98 -9.49 -10.39
CA ILE A 19 7.58 -9.20 -10.04
C ILE A 19 7.52 -8.07 -9.00
N LEU A 20 8.38 -8.10 -7.97
CA LEU A 20 8.44 -7.04 -6.96
C LEU A 20 8.94 -5.71 -7.54
N PHE A 21 9.91 -5.75 -8.45
CA PHE A 21 10.35 -4.57 -9.18
C PHE A 21 9.20 -3.97 -9.99
N LEU A 22 8.47 -4.79 -10.75
CA LEU A 22 7.29 -4.33 -11.51
C LEU A 22 6.20 -3.78 -10.59
N ALA A 23 5.88 -4.48 -9.49
CA ALA A 23 4.89 -4.05 -8.51
C ALA A 23 5.24 -2.68 -7.91
N SER A 24 6.53 -2.48 -7.60
CA SER A 24 7.08 -1.24 -7.07
C SER A 24 7.03 -0.12 -8.10
N LEU A 25 7.45 -0.39 -9.34
CA LEU A 25 7.39 0.58 -10.43
C LEU A 25 5.96 1.09 -10.64
N LEU A 26 4.99 0.20 -10.72
CA LEU A 26 3.58 0.57 -10.96
C LEU A 26 2.95 1.36 -9.79
N ARG A 27 3.45 1.20 -8.56
CA ARG A 27 2.91 1.85 -7.36
C ARG A 27 3.63 3.15 -6.98
N PHE A 28 4.93 3.25 -7.24
CA PHE A 28 5.71 4.44 -6.88
C PHE A 28 5.90 5.44 -8.02
N LEU A 29 5.86 5.00 -9.28
CA LEU A 29 6.09 5.92 -10.39
C LEU A 29 5.02 7.02 -10.41
N TRP A 30 5.46 8.28 -10.32
CA TRP A 30 4.59 9.47 -10.28
C TRP A 30 3.55 9.45 -9.14
N LEU A 31 3.85 8.80 -8.02
CA LEU A 31 2.90 8.74 -6.90
C LEU A 31 2.58 10.12 -6.30
N ASP A 32 3.54 11.04 -6.41
CA ASP A 32 3.44 12.45 -6.00
C ASP A 32 2.53 13.29 -6.90
N SER A 33 2.36 12.89 -8.15
CA SER A 33 1.72 13.70 -9.20
C SER A 33 0.48 13.04 -9.81
N ILE A 34 0.33 11.72 -9.67
CA ILE A 34 -0.79 10.94 -10.20
C ILE A 34 -1.32 9.99 -9.10
N PRO A 35 -2.61 10.09 -8.72
CA PRO A 35 -3.60 11.07 -9.18
C PRO A 35 -3.25 12.53 -8.86
N SER A 36 -3.77 13.50 -9.61
CA SER A 36 -3.42 14.91 -9.43
C SER A 36 -4.11 15.52 -8.20
N GLY A 37 -3.33 16.12 -7.30
CA GLY A 37 -3.83 16.72 -6.06
C GLY A 37 -4.40 15.67 -5.11
N PHE A 38 -5.06 16.12 -4.05
CA PHE A 38 -5.72 15.23 -3.09
C PHE A 38 -7.16 14.92 -3.48
N GLU A 39 -7.52 13.65 -3.37
CA GLU A 39 -8.90 13.23 -3.19
C GLU A 39 -9.39 13.61 -1.77
N HIS A 40 -10.71 13.73 -1.56
CA HIS A 40 -11.28 14.19 -0.29
C HIS A 40 -10.84 13.37 0.93
N ASP A 41 -10.72 12.06 0.80
CA ASP A 41 -10.27 11.17 1.87
C ASP A 41 -8.77 11.25 2.11
N GLU A 42 -7.98 11.45 1.06
CA GLU A 42 -6.54 11.70 1.19
C GLU A 42 -6.27 13.01 1.94
N ALA A 43 -7.02 14.07 1.60
CA ALA A 43 -6.91 15.36 2.27
C ALA A 43 -7.27 15.26 3.76
N ALA A 44 -8.36 14.57 4.09
CA ALA A 44 -8.79 14.36 5.47
C ALA A 44 -7.77 13.54 6.27
N ASN A 45 -7.30 12.41 5.72
CA ASN A 45 -6.29 11.57 6.38
C ASN A 45 -4.95 12.31 6.52
N GLY A 46 -4.52 13.03 5.49
CA GLY A 46 -3.30 13.83 5.49
C GLY A 46 -3.33 14.95 6.53
N TYR A 47 -4.43 15.69 6.62
CA TYR A 47 -4.57 16.76 7.60
C TYR A 47 -4.65 16.22 9.03
N ALA A 48 -5.42 15.15 9.27
CA ALA A 48 -5.46 14.49 10.57
C ALA A 48 -4.08 13.98 10.99
N ALA A 49 -3.36 13.32 10.10
CA ALA A 49 -1.99 12.86 10.33
C ALA A 49 -1.04 14.01 10.65
N TYR A 50 -1.15 15.13 9.94
CA TYR A 50 -0.36 16.34 10.17
C TYR A 50 -0.64 16.94 11.57
N SER A 51 -1.92 17.08 11.95
CA SER A 51 -2.32 17.57 13.26
C SER A 51 -1.80 16.66 14.38
N LEU A 52 -1.95 15.35 14.22
CA LEU A 52 -1.44 14.34 15.16
C LEU A 52 0.08 14.38 15.27
N ALA A 53 0.78 14.54 14.14
CA ALA A 53 2.24 14.61 14.12
C ALA A 53 2.78 15.82 14.91
N LEU A 54 2.07 16.95 14.90
CA LEU A 54 2.46 18.18 15.58
C LEU A 54 1.99 18.25 17.04
N THR A 55 0.76 17.86 17.31
CA THR A 55 0.08 18.18 18.58
C THR A 55 -0.37 16.96 19.37
N GLN A 56 -0.25 15.76 18.77
CA GLN A 56 -0.84 14.51 19.24
C GLN A 56 -2.37 14.58 19.38
N ARG A 57 -2.99 15.56 18.72
CA ARG A 57 -4.44 15.78 18.71
C ARG A 57 -4.99 15.83 17.29
N ASP A 58 -6.25 15.44 17.13
CA ASP A 58 -6.97 15.61 15.86
C ASP A 58 -7.41 17.05 15.62
N GLU A 59 -8.12 17.27 14.51
CA GLU A 59 -8.67 18.57 14.10
C GLU A 59 -9.73 19.15 15.06
N TYR A 60 -10.22 18.37 16.02
CA TYR A 60 -11.16 18.80 17.07
C TYR A 60 -10.49 18.91 18.46
N GLY A 61 -9.17 18.71 18.54
CA GLY A 61 -8.42 18.79 19.79
C GLY A 61 -8.46 17.52 20.66
N THR A 62 -9.01 16.41 20.15
CA THR A 62 -9.04 15.12 20.83
C THR A 62 -7.64 14.52 20.86
N PHE A 63 -7.16 14.12 22.03
CA PHE A 63 -5.84 13.50 22.18
C PHE A 63 -5.86 12.04 21.72
N LEU A 64 -5.03 11.71 20.73
CA LEU A 64 -4.84 10.37 20.15
C LEU A 64 -6.16 9.58 19.95
N PRO A 65 -7.13 10.08 19.17
CA PRO A 65 -8.39 9.40 18.97
C PRO A 65 -8.20 8.10 18.17
N LEU A 66 -8.96 7.07 18.55
CA LEU A 66 -9.07 5.82 17.79
C LEU A 66 -9.94 5.98 16.54
N TYR A 67 -10.89 6.91 16.58
CA TYR A 67 -11.74 7.29 15.47
C TYR A 67 -11.60 8.78 15.23
N LEU A 68 -11.12 9.14 14.04
CA LEU A 68 -11.04 10.51 13.59
C LEU A 68 -12.44 10.96 13.22
N LYS A 69 -12.91 12.00 13.90
CA LYS A 69 -14.10 12.70 13.45
C LYS A 69 -13.79 13.37 12.12
N SER A 70 -14.75 13.31 11.20
CA SER A 70 -14.72 13.96 9.90
C SER A 70 -16.06 14.68 9.68
N VAL A 71 -16.21 15.41 8.58
CA VAL A 71 -17.42 16.19 8.29
C VAL A 71 -18.62 15.25 8.10
N GLY A 72 -19.43 15.10 9.15
CA GLY A 72 -20.63 14.26 9.14
C GLY A 72 -20.37 12.75 9.28
N ASP A 73 -19.14 12.34 9.59
CA ASP A 73 -18.75 10.92 9.65
C ASP A 73 -17.61 10.67 10.66
N TYR A 74 -17.28 9.41 10.93
CA TYR A 74 -16.11 8.98 11.68
C TYR A 74 -15.30 7.96 10.89
N ARG A 75 -13.97 8.11 10.92
CA ARG A 75 -13.03 7.29 10.17
C ARG A 75 -12.05 6.62 11.11
N SER A 76 -11.54 5.45 10.73
CA SER A 76 -10.47 4.80 11.47
C SER A 76 -9.23 5.71 11.52
N SER A 77 -8.63 5.88 12.69
CA SER A 77 -7.37 6.63 12.80
C SER A 77 -6.16 5.86 12.24
N PHE A 78 -6.33 4.57 11.94
CA PHE A 78 -5.24 3.68 11.54
C PHE A 78 -4.43 4.21 10.36
N TYR A 79 -5.09 4.61 9.26
CA TYR A 79 -4.37 5.12 8.09
C TYR A 79 -3.66 6.44 8.39
N ALA A 80 -4.31 7.37 9.08
CA ALA A 80 -3.67 8.63 9.47
C ALA A 80 -2.41 8.40 10.34
N LEU A 81 -2.43 7.41 11.24
CA LEU A 81 -1.28 7.06 12.05
C LEU A 81 -0.11 6.51 11.21
N THR A 82 -0.37 5.76 10.13
CA THR A 82 0.70 5.25 9.26
C THR A 82 1.32 6.34 8.38
N ILE A 83 0.61 7.44 8.12
CA ILE A 83 1.14 8.61 7.38
C ILE A 83 2.16 9.41 8.22
N ILE A 84 1.98 9.51 9.54
CA ILE A 84 2.79 10.34 10.46
C ILE A 84 4.32 10.28 10.20
N PRO A 85 4.96 9.10 10.11
CA PRO A 85 6.41 9.05 9.86
C PRO A 85 6.81 9.72 8.54
N PHE A 86 6.02 9.57 7.49
CA PHE A 86 6.29 10.15 6.18
C PHE A 86 6.12 11.67 6.18
N ILE A 87 5.07 12.17 6.83
CA ILE A 87 4.88 13.62 7.04
C ILE A 87 6.05 14.22 7.83
N LYS A 88 6.56 13.53 8.85
CA LYS A 88 7.72 14.03 9.62
C LYS A 88 9.00 14.09 8.78
N MET A 89 9.14 13.24 7.78
CA MET A 89 10.33 13.18 6.93
C MET A 89 10.26 14.13 5.72
N ALA A 90 9.10 14.24 5.08
CA ALA A 90 8.94 14.91 3.79
C ALA A 90 7.89 16.04 3.79
N GLY A 91 7.20 16.28 4.92
CA GLY A 91 6.16 17.29 5.05
C GLY A 91 4.78 16.81 4.59
N LEU A 92 3.78 17.69 4.69
CA LEU A 92 2.42 17.40 4.22
C LEU A 92 2.36 17.60 2.69
N ASN A 93 2.40 16.50 1.94
CA ASN A 93 2.26 16.44 0.48
C ASN A 93 1.67 15.10 0.03
N GLU A 94 1.28 15.01 -1.24
CA GLU A 94 0.65 13.85 -1.87
C GLU A 94 1.49 12.58 -1.72
N LEU A 95 2.80 12.71 -1.91
CA LEU A 95 3.72 11.60 -1.76
C LEU A 95 3.65 11.01 -0.34
N SER A 96 3.76 11.86 0.68
CA SER A 96 3.80 11.44 2.08
C SER A 96 2.51 10.73 2.51
N VAL A 97 1.37 11.23 2.02
CA VAL A 97 0.04 10.65 2.31
C VAL A 97 -0.17 9.31 1.58
N ARG A 98 0.40 9.13 0.39
CA ARG A 98 0.19 7.93 -0.44
C ARG A 98 1.21 6.82 -0.21
N LEU A 99 2.40 7.16 0.29
CA LEU A 99 3.47 6.19 0.56
C LEU A 99 3.02 4.98 1.40
N PRO A 100 2.24 5.14 2.48
CA PRO A 100 1.75 4.00 3.25
C PRO A 100 0.94 3.01 2.40
N ALA A 101 0.06 3.50 1.52
CA ALA A 101 -0.73 2.65 0.63
C ALA A 101 0.13 1.97 -0.43
N ALA A 102 1.09 2.68 -1.03
CA ALA A 102 1.97 2.09 -2.04
C ALA A 102 2.83 0.97 -1.45
N ILE A 103 3.39 1.19 -0.26
CA ILE A 103 4.16 0.18 0.49
C ILE A 103 3.27 -1.00 0.85
N ALA A 104 2.09 -0.75 1.41
CA ALA A 104 1.14 -1.79 1.76
C ALA A 104 0.77 -2.63 0.54
N GLY A 105 0.54 -2.00 -0.61
CA GLY A 105 0.21 -2.69 -1.83
C GLY A 105 1.32 -3.62 -2.35
N ILE A 106 2.59 -3.26 -2.16
CA ILE A 106 3.72 -4.14 -2.52
C ILE A 106 3.83 -5.29 -1.53
N LEU A 107 3.65 -5.02 -0.23
CA LEU A 107 3.64 -6.04 0.80
C LEU A 107 2.51 -7.05 0.58
N THR A 108 1.34 -6.64 0.12
CA THR A 108 0.25 -7.56 -0.26
C THR A 108 0.67 -8.53 -1.37
N VAL A 109 1.47 -8.08 -2.35
CA VAL A 109 2.02 -8.99 -3.40
C VAL A 109 2.96 -10.03 -2.77
N VAL A 110 3.79 -9.63 -1.81
CA VAL A 110 4.69 -10.53 -1.07
C VAL A 110 3.88 -11.53 -0.24
N ILE A 111 2.88 -11.05 0.49
CA ILE A 111 2.01 -11.89 1.34
C ILE A 111 1.28 -12.93 0.49
N VAL A 112 0.70 -12.53 -0.64
CA VAL A 112 -0.03 -13.47 -1.53
C VAL A 112 0.91 -14.51 -2.13
N TYR A 113 2.14 -14.14 -2.49
CA TYR A 113 3.15 -15.11 -2.92
C TYR A 113 3.37 -16.19 -1.86
N TYR A 114 3.68 -15.80 -0.62
CA TYR A 114 3.97 -16.76 0.44
C TYR A 114 2.73 -17.55 0.87
N LEU A 115 1.55 -16.93 0.88
CA LEU A 115 0.30 -17.60 1.20
C LEU A 115 0.00 -18.74 0.21
N VAL A 116 0.11 -18.47 -1.09
CA VAL A 116 -0.12 -19.48 -2.14
C VAL A 116 0.96 -20.55 -2.10
N GLN A 117 2.21 -20.17 -1.82
CA GLN A 117 3.30 -21.11 -1.63
C GLN A 117 3.03 -22.04 -0.44
N GLU A 118 2.52 -21.54 0.68
CA GLU A 118 2.27 -22.33 1.88
C GLU A 118 1.08 -23.27 1.69
N ILE A 119 -0.03 -22.78 1.11
CA ILE A 119 -1.27 -23.57 0.94
C ILE A 119 -1.09 -24.68 -0.10
N PHE A 120 -0.45 -24.38 -1.24
CA PHE A 120 -0.39 -25.29 -2.38
C PHE A 120 0.98 -25.94 -2.58
N ASN A 121 1.99 -25.54 -1.79
CA ASN A 121 3.38 -25.95 -1.96
C ASN A 121 3.88 -25.81 -3.42
N ASN A 122 3.40 -24.79 -4.14
CA ASN A 122 3.61 -24.64 -5.56
C ASN A 122 4.12 -23.24 -5.92
N LYS A 123 5.44 -23.16 -6.16
CA LYS A 123 6.13 -21.90 -6.48
C LYS A 123 5.65 -21.28 -7.79
N ASN A 124 5.21 -22.10 -8.74
CA ASN A 124 4.76 -21.63 -10.03
C ASN A 124 3.42 -20.91 -9.87
N LEU A 125 2.52 -21.52 -9.10
CA LEU A 125 1.24 -20.93 -8.76
C LEU A 125 1.45 -19.65 -7.95
N ALA A 126 2.35 -19.65 -6.97
CA ALA A 126 2.69 -18.48 -6.17
C ALA A 126 3.26 -17.31 -7.02
N CYS A 127 4.19 -17.59 -7.93
CA CYS A 127 4.70 -16.57 -8.86
C CYS A 127 3.60 -16.05 -9.78
N LEU A 128 2.74 -16.92 -10.31
CA LEU A 128 1.64 -16.53 -11.20
C LEU A 128 0.63 -15.63 -10.48
N THR A 129 0.20 -16.01 -9.27
CA THR A 129 -0.76 -15.22 -8.49
C THR A 129 -0.16 -13.88 -8.06
N ALA A 130 1.09 -13.86 -7.61
CA ALA A 130 1.81 -12.62 -7.28
C ALA A 130 1.95 -11.70 -8.50
N PHE A 131 2.29 -12.25 -9.67
CA PHE A 131 2.36 -11.49 -10.91
C PHE A 131 0.99 -10.89 -11.30
N LEU A 132 -0.07 -11.70 -11.30
CA LEU A 132 -1.41 -11.24 -11.61
C LEU A 132 -1.88 -10.13 -10.66
N LEU A 133 -1.57 -10.23 -9.37
CA LEU A 133 -1.87 -9.19 -8.40
C LEU A 133 -1.01 -7.94 -8.60
N ALA A 134 0.28 -8.10 -8.93
CA ALA A 134 1.19 -6.98 -9.18
C ALA A 134 0.68 -6.06 -10.30
N ILE A 135 0.11 -6.64 -11.36
CA ILE A 135 -0.44 -5.93 -12.53
C ILE A 135 -1.95 -5.67 -12.47
N SER A 136 -2.64 -6.10 -11.41
CA SER A 136 -4.10 -5.96 -11.28
C SER A 136 -4.48 -4.47 -11.23
N PRO A 137 -5.28 -3.96 -12.19
CA PRO A 137 -5.65 -2.55 -12.22
C PRO A 137 -6.33 -2.08 -10.94
N TRP A 138 -7.24 -2.89 -10.40
CA TRP A 138 -7.93 -2.62 -9.14
C TRP A 138 -6.97 -2.44 -7.98
N HIS A 139 -6.05 -3.39 -7.84
CA HIS A 139 -5.09 -3.34 -6.74
C HIS A 139 -4.11 -2.18 -6.90
N ILE A 140 -3.69 -1.85 -8.13
CA ILE A 140 -2.82 -0.70 -8.39
C ILE A 140 -3.53 0.60 -8.01
N ILE A 141 -4.79 0.80 -8.42
CA ILE A 141 -5.55 2.01 -8.12
C ILE A 141 -5.68 2.20 -6.60
N ILE A 142 -6.09 1.15 -5.87
CA ILE A 142 -6.24 1.22 -4.40
C ILE A 142 -4.87 1.44 -3.72
N SER A 143 -3.79 0.87 -4.25
CA SER A 143 -2.43 1.06 -3.71
C SER A 143 -1.89 2.48 -3.92
N ARG A 144 -2.55 3.30 -4.74
CA ARG A 144 -2.11 4.67 -5.06
C ARG A 144 -2.98 5.74 -4.43
N LEU A 145 -4.04 5.36 -3.72
CA LEU A 145 -4.94 6.26 -3.03
C LEU A 145 -4.68 6.21 -1.52
N GLY A 146 -4.61 7.38 -0.90
CA GLY A 146 -4.28 7.58 0.50
C GLY A 146 -5.39 7.25 1.51
N PHE A 147 -5.92 6.03 1.49
CA PHE A 147 -6.93 5.58 2.46
C PHE A 147 -6.82 4.10 2.87
N ASP A 148 -7.60 3.73 3.88
CA ASP A 148 -7.50 2.49 4.66
C ASP A 148 -7.83 1.19 3.90
N ALA A 149 -8.55 1.26 2.77
CA ALA A 149 -8.94 0.07 1.99
C ALA A 149 -7.78 -0.84 1.60
N ILE A 150 -6.57 -0.29 1.44
CA ILE A 150 -5.38 -1.06 1.08
C ILE A 150 -4.95 -2.07 2.15
N TYR A 151 -5.35 -1.87 3.40
CA TYR A 151 -5.01 -2.77 4.52
C TYR A 151 -5.99 -3.92 4.71
N PHE A 152 -7.13 -3.91 4.02
CA PHE A 152 -8.15 -4.96 4.14
C PHE A 152 -7.60 -6.38 3.95
N PRO A 153 -6.73 -6.66 2.95
CA PRO A 153 -6.18 -8.01 2.75
C PRO A 153 -5.33 -8.53 3.92
N TRP A 154 -5.02 -7.71 4.92
CA TRP A 154 -4.19 -8.10 6.06
C TRP A 154 -5.01 -8.43 7.31
N ILE A 155 -6.25 -7.96 7.39
CA ILE A 155 -7.06 -7.95 8.62
C ILE A 155 -8.31 -8.83 8.49
N PHE A 156 -8.69 -9.20 7.26
CA PHE A 156 -9.80 -10.09 6.92
C PHE A 156 -9.30 -11.28 6.10
#